data_AF-A0A6J3CDE5-F1
#
_entry.id   AF-A0A6J3CDE5-F1
#
_cell.length_a   1.000
_cell.length_b   1.000
_cell.length_c   1.000
_cell.angle_alpha   90.00
_cell.angle_beta   90.00
_cell.angle_gamma   90.00
#
_symmetry.space_group_name_H-M   'P 1'
#
loop_
_entity.id
_entity.type
_entity.pdbx_description
1 polymer ?
#
loop_
_entity_poly.entity_id
_entity_poly.type
_entity_poly.pdbx_seq_one_letter_code
_entity_poly.pdbx_strand_id
1 'polypeptide(L)'
;MTNHRCLIKSKVNWSQTSPIYHSSQLCLEISHQASITEPKVIVTIQDCYESIVKGLRNAKINAKVIILDEPNQSGIPDGAIRYSEIAENGEADYAMLEKIERKEDDIAFIPFSSGTTGLPKGVELNYRNVLAAMECMQRDENRYSELANGTFQDIVPCILPFYHIYGLIVTLTGHLCTGCKLITVPNFSARLFMNLLKANEVSLLYIVPPIGKKIEELFNSFYLII
;
A
#
# COMPACT_ATOMS: atom_id res chain seq x y z
N MET A 1 -23.12 7.94 -15.30
CA MET A 1 -22.48 7.71 -14.00
C MET A 1 -21.08 7.18 -14.27
N THR A 2 -20.11 8.07 -14.35
CA THR A 2 -18.72 7.74 -14.64
C THR A 2 -18.06 7.26 -13.36
N ASN A 3 -18.00 5.94 -13.17
CA ASN A 3 -17.28 5.33 -12.04
C ASN A 3 -15.78 5.58 -12.22
N HIS A 4 -15.25 6.60 -11.56
CA HIS A 4 -13.82 6.86 -11.50
C HIS A 4 -13.17 5.89 -10.51
N ARG A 5 -12.90 4.66 -10.97
CA ARG A 5 -12.23 3.62 -10.18
C ARG A 5 -10.72 3.86 -10.18
N CYS A 6 -10.20 4.43 -9.08
CA CYS A 6 -8.77 4.50 -8.83
C CYS A 6 -8.30 3.19 -8.21
N LEU A 7 -7.41 2.47 -8.88
CA LEU A 7 -6.69 1.35 -8.27
C LEU A 7 -5.38 1.85 -7.72
N ILE A 8 -5.28 1.94 -6.40
CA ILE A 8 -4.00 2.02 -5.72
C ILE A 8 -3.56 0.57 -5.49
N LYS A 9 -2.62 0.07 -6.30
CA LYS A 9 -2.00 -1.23 -6.05
C LYS A 9 -0.52 -1.24 -6.41
N SER A 10 0.32 -1.40 -5.38
CA SER A 10 1.68 -1.94 -5.49
C SER A 10 1.73 -3.28 -4.75
N LYS A 11 1.29 -4.38 -5.37
CA LYS A 11 1.34 -5.71 -4.72
C LYS A 11 2.80 -6.20 -4.68
N VAL A 12 3.44 -6.11 -3.53
CA VAL A 12 4.53 -7.01 -3.13
C VAL A 12 3.99 -7.85 -1.99
N ASN A 13 3.39 -9.00 -2.31
CA ASN A 13 2.75 -9.92 -1.36
C ASN A 13 3.78 -10.50 -0.38
N TRP A 14 3.60 -10.26 0.92
CA TRP A 14 4.49 -10.76 2.00
C TRP A 14 3.91 -11.98 2.72
N SER A 15 3.28 -12.91 1.99
CA SER A 15 3.20 -14.29 2.50
C SER A 15 4.63 -14.82 2.54
N GLN A 16 5.17 -15.00 3.74
CA GLN A 16 6.49 -15.59 3.94
C GLN A 16 6.50 -17.05 3.49
N THR A 17 6.72 -17.26 2.18
CA THR A 17 7.35 -18.41 1.52
C THR A 17 7.27 -18.18 0.00
N SER A 18 8.04 -17.24 -0.52
CA SER A 18 8.75 -17.37 -1.81
C SER A 18 9.39 -16.04 -2.18
N PRO A 19 10.72 -15.95 -2.27
CA PRO A 19 11.45 -14.80 -2.83
C PRO A 19 11.19 -14.54 -4.33
N ILE A 20 10.18 -15.17 -4.93
CA ILE A 20 10.00 -15.25 -6.38
C ILE A 20 8.50 -15.36 -6.65
N TYR A 21 7.80 -14.23 -6.83
CA TYR A 21 6.70 -14.28 -7.79
C TYR A 21 7.38 -14.28 -9.16
N HIS A 22 7.35 -15.42 -9.84
CA HIS A 22 7.73 -15.45 -11.24
C HIS A 22 6.91 -14.37 -11.95
N SER A 23 7.55 -13.57 -12.80
CA SER A 23 6.92 -12.47 -13.53
C SER A 23 5.60 -12.88 -14.20
N SER A 24 5.47 -14.14 -14.60
CA SER A 24 4.26 -14.78 -15.12
C SER A 24 3.09 -14.81 -14.14
N GLN A 25 3.29 -15.19 -12.87
CA GLN A 25 2.25 -15.22 -11.85
C GLN A 25 1.71 -13.81 -11.59
N LEU A 26 2.61 -12.83 -11.50
CA LEU A 26 2.23 -11.42 -11.29
C LEU A 26 1.43 -10.88 -12.48
N CYS A 27 1.81 -11.20 -13.72
CA CYS A 27 1.06 -10.83 -14.92
C CYS A 27 -0.38 -11.38 -14.88
N LEU A 28 -0.56 -12.64 -14.49
CA LEU A 28 -1.90 -13.27 -14.41
C LEU A 28 -2.76 -12.59 -13.35
N GLU A 29 -2.20 -12.31 -12.18
CA GLU A 29 -2.93 -11.58 -11.14
C GLU A 29 -3.30 -10.17 -11.57
N ILE A 30 -2.40 -9.44 -12.23
CA ILE A 30 -2.67 -8.10 -12.76
C ILE A 30 -3.79 -8.17 -13.80
N SER A 31 -3.72 -9.13 -14.73
CA SER A 31 -4.73 -9.31 -15.77
C SER A 31 -6.12 -9.55 -15.16
N HIS A 32 -6.22 -10.47 -14.20
CA HIS A 32 -7.49 -10.79 -13.52
C HIS A 32 -8.07 -9.59 -12.78
N GLN A 33 -7.23 -8.84 -12.07
CA GLN A 33 -7.68 -7.68 -11.31
C GLN A 33 -8.08 -6.53 -12.23
N ALA A 34 -7.29 -6.25 -13.26
CA ALA A 34 -7.58 -5.24 -14.26
C ALA A 34 -8.88 -5.54 -15.00
N SER A 35 -9.18 -6.81 -15.32
CA SER A 35 -10.45 -7.18 -15.96
C SER A 35 -11.68 -6.99 -15.06
N ILE A 36 -11.50 -6.97 -13.73
CA ILE A 36 -12.61 -6.74 -12.77
C ILE A 36 -12.81 -5.24 -12.53
N THR A 37 -11.70 -4.50 -12.47
CA THR A 37 -11.70 -3.14 -11.92
C THR A 37 -11.55 -2.05 -12.97
N GLU A 38 -11.12 -2.42 -14.17
CA GLU A 38 -10.98 -1.55 -15.34
C GLU A 38 -10.22 -0.24 -15.02
N PRO A 39 -8.96 -0.30 -14.53
CA PRO A 39 -8.19 0.88 -14.19
C PRO A 39 -8.08 1.84 -15.36
N LYS A 40 -8.24 3.14 -15.09
CA LYS A 40 -7.83 4.20 -16.03
C LYS A 40 -6.35 4.57 -15.86
N VAL A 41 -5.83 4.42 -14.65
CA VAL A 41 -4.46 4.74 -14.26
C VAL A 41 -3.95 3.64 -13.34
N ILE A 42 -2.68 3.28 -13.48
CA ILE A 42 -1.93 2.42 -12.56
C ILE A 42 -0.68 3.17 -12.12
N VAL A 43 -0.45 3.23 -10.82
CA VAL A 43 0.79 3.75 -10.22
C VAL A 43 1.62 2.57 -9.75
N THR A 44 2.88 2.49 -10.18
CA THR A 44 3.77 1.36 -9.89
C THR A 44 5.23 1.79 -9.80
N ILE A 45 6.12 0.89 -9.40
CA ILE A 45 7.58 1.06 -9.50
C ILE A 45 8.11 0.48 -10.81
N GLN A 46 9.30 0.92 -11.23
CA GLN A 46 9.94 0.52 -12.48
C GLN A 46 10.08 -1.01 -12.63
N ASP A 47 10.47 -1.71 -11.56
CA ASP A 47 10.64 -3.18 -11.54
C ASP A 47 9.38 -3.96 -11.92
N CYS A 48 8.20 -3.36 -11.70
CA CYS A 48 6.91 -3.98 -11.98
C CYS A 48 6.34 -3.60 -13.35
N TYR A 49 6.95 -2.65 -14.07
CA TYR A 49 6.40 -2.08 -15.31
C TYR A 49 6.06 -3.15 -16.35
N GLU A 50 7.01 -4.05 -16.65
CA GLU A 50 6.78 -5.08 -17.66
C GLU A 50 5.60 -5.99 -17.31
N SER A 51 5.49 -6.42 -16.05
CA SER A 51 4.39 -7.26 -15.60
C SER A 51 3.06 -6.54 -15.65
N ILE A 52 3.05 -5.23 -15.36
CA ILE A 52 1.86 -4.37 -15.46
C ILE A 52 1.41 -4.25 -16.91
N VAL A 53 2.31 -3.90 -17.84
CA VAL A 53 1.98 -3.76 -19.26
C VAL A 53 1.51 -5.09 -19.86
N LYS A 54 2.18 -6.21 -19.54
CA LYS A 54 1.78 -7.55 -19.98
C LYS A 54 0.40 -7.92 -19.41
N GLY A 55 0.15 -7.67 -18.13
CA GLY A 55 -1.15 -7.92 -17.49
C GLY A 55 -2.29 -7.09 -18.09
N LEU A 56 -2.07 -5.79 -18.31
CA LEU A 56 -3.03 -4.89 -18.96
C LEU A 56 -3.36 -5.34 -20.39
N ARG A 57 -2.33 -5.73 -21.16
CA ARG A 57 -2.50 -6.25 -22.52
C ARG A 57 -3.35 -7.52 -22.52
N ASN A 58 -3.09 -8.45 -21.61
CA ASN A 58 -3.86 -9.69 -21.48
C ASN A 58 -5.33 -9.43 -21.11
N ALA A 59 -5.56 -8.44 -20.23
CA ALA A 59 -6.90 -8.01 -19.84
C ALA A 59 -7.60 -7.13 -20.89
N LYS A 60 -6.90 -6.72 -21.96
CA LYS A 60 -7.36 -5.76 -22.97
C LYS A 60 -7.80 -4.40 -22.36
N ILE A 61 -7.11 -3.97 -21.31
CA ILE A 61 -7.36 -2.69 -20.63
C ILE A 61 -6.34 -1.65 -21.07
N ASN A 62 -6.84 -0.46 -21.46
CA ASN A 62 -6.01 0.68 -21.81
C ASN A 62 -5.90 1.65 -20.62
N ALA A 63 -4.97 1.36 -19.70
CA ALA A 63 -4.67 2.21 -18.55
C ALA A 63 -3.36 2.98 -18.76
N LYS A 64 -3.30 4.23 -18.31
CA LYS A 64 -2.04 4.97 -18.21
C LYS A 64 -1.19 4.39 -17.09
N VAL A 65 0.11 4.19 -17.32
CA VAL A 65 1.03 3.66 -16.29
C VAL A 65 1.94 4.78 -15.81
N ILE A 66 1.84 5.12 -14.53
CA ILE A 66 2.68 6.09 -13.85
C ILE A 66 3.74 5.32 -13.05
N ILE A 67 5.00 5.69 -13.22
CA ILE A 67 6.13 5.16 -12.46
C ILE A 67 6.47 6.11 -11.33
N LEU A 68 6.52 5.59 -10.11
CA LEU A 68 7.15 6.25 -8.97
C LEU A 68 8.66 6.27 -9.20
N ASP A 69 9.14 7.37 -9.75
CA ASP A 69 10.54 7.64 -10.02
C ASP A 69 11.14 8.62 -8.99
N GLU A 70 12.45 8.56 -8.81
CA GLU A 70 13.18 9.58 -8.06
C GLU A 70 13.46 10.80 -8.94
N PRO A 71 13.49 12.03 -8.38
CA PRO A 71 13.86 13.22 -9.13
C PRO A 71 15.24 13.04 -9.77
N ASN A 72 15.31 13.18 -11.10
CA ASN A 72 16.50 12.96 -11.95
C ASN A 72 16.90 11.51 -12.22
N GLN A 73 16.05 10.52 -11.93
CA GLN A 73 16.30 9.14 -12.35
C GLN A 73 16.26 9.02 -13.88
N SER A 74 17.40 8.69 -14.49
CA SER A 74 17.49 8.42 -15.93
C SER A 74 16.89 7.06 -16.30
N GLY A 75 16.25 6.97 -17.47
CA GLY A 75 15.86 5.69 -18.08
C GLY A 75 14.59 5.04 -17.50
N ILE A 76 13.46 5.75 -17.54
CA ILE A 76 12.15 5.08 -17.38
C ILE A 76 11.75 4.36 -18.68
N PRO A 77 10.93 3.31 -18.61
CA PRO A 77 10.46 2.61 -19.81
C PRO A 77 9.65 3.51 -20.76
N ASP A 78 9.81 3.29 -22.07
CA ASP A 78 9.02 3.99 -23.09
C ASP A 78 7.51 3.77 -22.88
N GLY A 79 6.75 4.87 -22.92
CA GLY A 79 5.30 4.89 -22.72
C GLY A 79 4.84 4.99 -21.26
N ALA A 80 5.77 4.95 -20.29
CA ALA A 80 5.46 5.28 -18.90
C ALA A 80 5.39 6.80 -18.68
N ILE A 81 4.59 7.22 -17.70
CA ILE A 81 4.53 8.61 -17.23
C ILE A 81 5.30 8.71 -15.91
N ARG A 82 6.10 9.75 -15.71
CA ARG A 82 6.82 9.95 -14.45
C ARG A 82 5.90 10.53 -13.39
N TYR A 83 6.04 10.04 -12.16
CA TYR A 83 5.36 10.63 -11.03
C TYR A 83 5.93 12.02 -10.73
N SER A 84 7.26 12.18 -10.77
CA SER A 84 7.94 13.46 -10.49
C SER A 84 7.51 14.59 -11.45
N GLU A 85 7.25 14.28 -12.72
CA GLU A 85 6.73 15.23 -13.70
C GLU A 85 5.31 15.71 -13.37
N ILE A 86 4.46 14.84 -12.80
CA ILE A 86 3.07 15.19 -12.44
C ILE A 86 3.01 15.89 -11.08
N ALA A 87 3.73 15.34 -10.09
CA ALA A 87 3.52 15.68 -8.68
C ALA A 87 4.43 16.81 -8.18
N GLU A 88 5.65 16.93 -8.71
CA GLU A 88 6.64 17.90 -8.23
C GLU A 88 6.83 19.06 -9.19
N ASN A 89 6.84 18.78 -10.50
CA ASN A 89 7.05 19.79 -11.54
C ASN A 89 5.76 20.17 -12.29
N GLY A 90 4.63 19.55 -11.92
CA GLY A 90 3.35 19.80 -12.56
C GLY A 90 2.71 21.09 -12.07
N GLU A 91 2.47 22.04 -12.97
CA GLU A 91 1.52 23.12 -12.72
C GLU A 91 0.10 22.56 -12.87
N ALA A 92 -0.51 22.16 -11.75
CA ALA A 92 -1.90 21.74 -11.74
C ALA A 92 -2.82 22.96 -11.70
N ASP A 93 -3.50 23.24 -12.81
CA ASP A 93 -4.62 24.19 -12.79
C ASP A 93 -5.83 23.54 -12.11
N TYR A 94 -5.92 23.71 -10.80
CA TYR A 94 -7.03 23.19 -10.00
C TYR A 94 -8.39 23.75 -10.43
N ALA A 95 -8.44 24.89 -11.13
CA ALA A 95 -9.69 25.44 -11.65
C ALA A 95 -10.24 24.63 -12.84
N MET A 96 -9.39 23.84 -13.52
CA MET A 96 -9.81 22.91 -14.58
C MET A 96 -10.33 21.57 -14.04
N LEU A 97 -10.18 21.29 -12.75
CA LEU A 97 -10.71 20.06 -12.18
C LEU A 97 -12.22 20.17 -12.04
N GLU A 98 -12.94 19.22 -12.65
CA GLU A 98 -14.37 19.09 -12.41
C GLU A 98 -14.63 18.90 -10.91
N LYS A 99 -15.53 19.71 -10.36
CA LYS A 99 -15.95 19.59 -8.97
C LYS A 99 -16.87 18.37 -8.84
N ILE A 100 -16.28 17.23 -8.51
CA ILE A 100 -17.03 15.98 -8.31
C ILE A 100 -17.58 15.96 -6.88
N GLU A 101 -18.90 15.95 -6.74
CA GLU A 101 -19.55 15.64 -5.47
C GLU A 101 -19.30 14.16 -5.14
N ARG A 102 -18.74 13.89 -3.95
CA ARG A 102 -18.56 12.52 -3.46
C ARG A 102 -19.53 12.22 -2.34
N LYS A 103 -20.14 11.05 -2.40
CA LYS A 103 -21.08 10.52 -1.41
C LYS A 103 -20.39 9.46 -0.56
N GLU A 104 -20.88 9.26 0.67
CA GLU A 104 -20.32 8.25 1.57
C GLU A 104 -20.43 6.81 1.02
N ASP A 105 -21.42 6.56 0.17
CA ASP A 105 -21.66 5.27 -0.45
C ASP A 105 -20.84 5.07 -1.75
N ASP A 106 -20.07 6.08 -2.19
CA ASP A 106 -19.13 5.94 -3.31
C ASP A 106 -17.96 5.02 -2.91
N ILE A 107 -17.51 4.21 -3.86
CA ILE A 107 -16.41 3.26 -3.64
C ILE A 107 -15.09 4.01 -3.45
N ALA A 108 -14.45 3.79 -2.31
CA ALA A 108 -13.16 4.37 -1.96
C ALA A 108 -12.00 3.43 -2.29
N PHE A 109 -12.14 2.13 -1.98
CA PHE A 109 -11.10 1.12 -2.22
C PHE A 109 -11.69 -0.19 -2.74
N ILE A 110 -10.87 -0.92 -3.49
CA ILE A 110 -11.17 -2.30 -3.93
C ILE A 110 -9.98 -3.22 -3.60
N PRO A 111 -9.72 -3.52 -2.31
CA PRO A 111 -8.71 -4.52 -1.95
C PRO A 111 -9.11 -5.91 -2.48
N PHE A 112 -8.12 -6.67 -2.92
CA PHE A 112 -8.33 -8.05 -3.34
C PHE A 112 -8.02 -9.01 -2.19
N SER A 113 -8.98 -9.86 -1.86
CA SER A 113 -8.79 -10.98 -0.94
C SER A 113 -8.54 -12.27 -1.73
N SER A 114 -7.73 -13.17 -1.19
CA SER A 114 -7.45 -14.47 -1.82
C SER A 114 -8.67 -15.41 -1.87
N GLY A 115 -9.73 -15.11 -1.12
CA GLY A 115 -10.89 -16.00 -0.97
C GLY A 115 -10.54 -17.35 -0.34
N THR A 116 -11.54 -18.16 0.00
CA THR A 116 -11.36 -19.52 0.52
C THR A 116 -11.30 -20.58 -0.57
N THR A 117 -11.77 -20.26 -1.78
CA THR A 117 -11.71 -21.14 -2.97
C THR A 117 -11.70 -20.30 -4.25
N GLY A 118 -10.56 -20.22 -4.94
CA GLY A 118 -10.48 -19.67 -6.32
C GLY A 118 -9.69 -18.37 -6.48
N LEU A 119 -9.92 -17.68 -7.61
CA LEU A 119 -9.23 -16.44 -7.96
C LEU A 119 -9.57 -15.30 -6.98
N PRO A 120 -8.63 -14.36 -6.75
CA PRO A 120 -8.86 -13.25 -5.83
C PRO A 120 -10.11 -12.44 -6.18
N LYS A 121 -10.88 -12.04 -5.17
CA LYS A 121 -12.11 -11.25 -5.35
C LYS A 121 -11.87 -9.81 -4.92
N GLY A 122 -12.32 -8.85 -5.72
CA GLY A 122 -12.33 -7.44 -5.36
C GLY A 122 -13.43 -7.18 -4.34
N VAL A 123 -13.07 -6.64 -3.19
CA VAL A 123 -14.02 -6.26 -2.13
C VAL A 123 -14.24 -4.77 -2.25
N GLU A 124 -15.45 -4.35 -2.65
CA GLU A 124 -15.79 -2.93 -2.72
C GLU A 124 -15.98 -2.37 -1.32
N LEU A 125 -15.16 -1.36 -0.97
CA LEU A 125 -15.27 -0.62 0.28
C LEU A 125 -15.63 0.83 -0.05
N ASN A 126 -16.79 1.28 0.42
CA ASN A 126 -17.19 2.67 0.29
C ASN A 126 -16.56 3.56 1.37
N TYR A 127 -16.68 4.88 1.22
CA TYR A 127 -16.17 5.83 2.21
C TYR A 127 -16.74 5.56 3.62
N ARG A 128 -18.03 5.23 3.73
CA ARG A 128 -18.65 4.89 5.02
C ARG A 128 -17.97 3.70 5.70
N ASN A 129 -17.62 2.64 4.96
CA ASN A 129 -16.93 1.47 5.51
C ASN A 129 -15.56 1.85 6.07
N VAL A 130 -14.80 2.65 5.31
CA VAL A 130 -13.46 3.11 5.71
C VAL A 130 -13.52 4.00 6.94
N LEU A 131 -14.42 4.98 6.93
CA LEU A 131 -14.61 5.93 8.03
C LEU A 131 -15.08 5.21 9.30
N ALA A 132 -16.02 4.27 9.19
CA ALA A 132 -16.47 3.48 10.34
C ALA A 132 -15.33 2.65 10.95
N ALA A 133 -14.47 2.03 10.12
CA ALA A 133 -13.31 1.29 10.61
C ALA A 133 -12.29 2.19 11.31
N MET A 134 -12.03 3.38 10.76
CA MET A 134 -11.18 4.39 11.38
C MET A 134 -11.79 4.91 12.70
N GLU A 135 -13.09 5.19 12.75
CA GLU A 135 -13.78 5.64 13.96
C GLU A 135 -13.70 4.58 15.07
N CYS A 136 -13.91 3.30 14.73
CA CYS A 136 -13.75 2.21 15.69
C CYS A 136 -12.36 2.20 16.33
N MET A 137 -11.30 2.48 15.56
CA MET A 137 -9.93 2.59 16.09
C MET A 137 -9.70 3.83 16.96
N GLN A 138 -10.52 4.87 16.81
CA GLN A 138 -10.39 6.12 17.58
C GLN A 138 -11.24 6.15 18.85
N ARG A 139 -12.04 5.11 19.11
CA ARG A 139 -12.75 4.93 20.38
C ARG A 139 -11.75 4.63 21.49
N ASP A 140 -12.01 5.16 22.69
CA ASP A 140 -11.09 5.05 23.84
C ASP A 140 -10.68 3.60 24.16
N GLU A 141 -11.57 2.62 23.92
CA GLU A 141 -11.30 1.19 24.13
C GLU A 141 -10.31 0.57 23.12
N ASN A 142 -10.18 1.14 21.93
CA ASN A 142 -9.35 0.64 20.83
C ASN A 142 -8.23 1.61 20.42
N ARG A 143 -8.26 2.84 20.93
CA ARG A 143 -7.30 3.88 20.56
C ARG A 143 -5.99 3.68 21.30
N TYR A 144 -5.02 3.14 20.55
CA TYR A 144 -3.66 2.94 21.05
C TYR A 144 -2.75 4.17 20.87
N SER A 145 -3.05 5.07 19.93
CA SER A 145 -2.26 6.29 19.70
C SER A 145 -2.88 7.51 20.36
N GLU A 146 -2.05 8.42 20.85
CA GLU A 146 -2.49 9.75 21.27
C GLU A 146 -2.52 10.72 20.08
N LEU A 147 -3.35 11.76 20.19
CA LEU A 147 -3.38 12.82 19.19
C LEU A 147 -2.09 13.65 19.30
N ALA A 148 -1.36 13.77 18.19
CA ALA A 148 -0.15 14.58 18.13
C ALA A 148 -0.44 16.03 18.52
N ASN A 149 0.39 16.59 19.40
CA ASN A 149 0.10 17.88 20.06
C ASN A 149 1.28 18.86 20.05
N GLY A 150 2.17 18.74 19.05
CA GLY A 150 3.37 19.58 18.91
C GLY A 150 4.50 19.22 19.88
N THR A 151 4.17 18.67 21.05
CA THR A 151 5.14 18.17 22.03
C THR A 151 5.27 16.65 22.03
N PHE A 152 4.24 15.94 21.59
CA PHE A 152 4.20 14.48 21.49
C PHE A 152 3.70 14.04 20.11
N GLN A 153 4.27 12.95 19.61
CA GLN A 153 3.87 12.28 18.37
C GLN A 153 4.24 10.79 18.46
N ASP A 154 3.23 9.91 18.34
CA ASP A 154 3.45 8.47 18.23
C ASP A 154 4.19 8.09 16.94
N ILE A 155 5.01 7.04 17.01
CA ILE A 155 5.85 6.57 15.91
C ILE A 155 5.47 5.12 15.58
N VAL A 156 5.00 4.90 14.34
CA VAL A 156 4.48 3.61 13.86
C VAL A 156 5.30 3.12 12.66
N PRO A 157 6.05 2.01 12.78
CA PRO A 157 6.68 1.35 11.65
C PRO A 157 5.63 0.67 10.77
N CYS A 158 5.50 1.16 9.55
CA CYS A 158 4.60 0.62 8.54
C CYS A 158 5.29 -0.52 7.77
N ILE A 159 5.43 -1.66 8.43
CA ILE A 159 6.01 -2.88 7.83
C ILE A 159 4.96 -3.76 7.15
N LEU A 160 3.68 -3.47 7.39
CA LEU A 160 2.56 -4.18 6.78
C LEU A 160 2.21 -3.54 5.44
N PRO A 161 1.89 -4.33 4.41
CA PRO A 161 1.70 -3.76 3.09
C PRO A 161 0.40 -2.96 2.95
N PHE A 162 0.50 -1.75 2.38
CA PHE A 162 -0.65 -0.84 2.25
C PHE A 162 -1.72 -1.26 1.24
N TYR A 163 -1.44 -2.22 0.35
CA TYR A 163 -2.48 -2.80 -0.51
C TYR A 163 -3.37 -3.82 0.23
N HIS A 164 -2.97 -4.25 1.44
CA HIS A 164 -3.75 -5.13 2.29
C HIS A 164 -4.52 -4.31 3.31
N ILE A 165 -5.76 -4.71 3.63
CA ILE A 165 -6.65 -3.92 4.50
C ILE A 165 -6.03 -3.62 5.87
N TYR A 166 -5.26 -4.56 6.42
CA TYR A 166 -4.56 -4.35 7.70
C TYR A 166 -3.51 -3.22 7.62
N GLY A 167 -2.70 -3.18 6.55
CA GLY A 167 -1.74 -2.10 6.35
C GLY A 167 -2.42 -0.76 6.05
N LEU A 168 -3.45 -0.80 5.17
CA LEU A 168 -4.20 0.38 4.75
C LEU A 168 -4.96 1.06 5.90
N ILE A 169 -5.73 0.28 6.66
CA ILE A 169 -6.61 0.81 7.70
C ILE A 169 -5.84 0.99 9.00
N VAL A 170 -5.17 -0.05 9.49
CA VAL A 170 -4.58 0.03 10.82
C VAL A 170 -3.29 0.84 10.81
N THR A 171 -2.32 0.51 9.96
CA THR A 171 -1.00 1.16 10.03
C THR A 171 -0.92 2.50 9.32
N LEU A 172 -1.68 2.69 8.23
CA LEU A 172 -1.67 3.92 7.43
C LEU A 172 -2.76 4.89 7.89
N THR A 173 -4.00 4.70 7.44
CA THR A 173 -5.05 5.71 7.61
C THR A 173 -5.47 5.91 9.07
N GLY A 174 -5.55 4.84 9.86
CA GLY A 174 -5.96 4.85 11.27
C GLY A 174 -4.99 5.56 12.22
N HIS A 175 -3.72 5.72 11.84
CA HIS A 175 -2.72 6.49 12.61
C HIS A 175 -2.35 7.82 11.94
N LEU A 176 -2.55 7.95 10.64
CA LEU A 176 -2.40 9.22 9.95
C LEU A 176 -3.41 10.25 10.48
N CYS A 177 -4.64 9.83 10.83
CA CYS A 177 -5.67 10.73 11.36
C CYS A 177 -5.37 11.27 12.76
N THR A 178 -4.49 10.63 13.54
CA THR A 178 -4.01 11.12 14.85
C THR A 178 -2.67 11.86 14.74
N GLY A 179 -2.14 12.02 13.54
CA GLY A 179 -0.88 12.72 13.29
C GLY A 179 0.37 11.91 13.68
N CYS A 180 0.27 10.58 13.76
CA CYS A 180 1.43 9.73 14.03
C CYS A 180 2.50 9.86 12.94
N LYS A 181 3.78 9.71 13.32
CA LYS A 181 4.89 9.54 12.38
C LYS A 181 4.90 8.11 11.85
N LEU A 182 4.66 7.96 10.55
CA LEU A 182 4.65 6.67 9.88
C LEU A 182 6.00 6.40 9.21
N ILE A 183 6.71 5.35 9.63
CA ILE A 183 8.00 4.96 9.02
C ILE A 183 7.76 3.81 8.05
N THR A 184 7.78 4.09 6.75
CA THR A 184 7.57 3.08 5.70
C THR A 184 8.81 2.23 5.48
N VAL A 185 8.63 0.91 5.37
CA VAL A 185 9.72 -0.02 5.07
C VAL A 185 9.38 -0.76 3.76
N PRO A 186 10.18 -0.60 2.69
CA PRO A 186 9.84 -1.18 1.38
C PRO A 186 9.89 -2.72 1.40
N ASN A 187 10.84 -3.29 2.15
CA ASN A 187 11.00 -4.73 2.29
C ASN A 187 11.34 -5.11 3.73
N PHE A 188 10.62 -6.07 4.30
CA PHE A 188 10.89 -6.55 5.65
C PHE A 188 12.18 -7.40 5.69
N SER A 189 13.10 -7.03 6.56
CA SER A 189 14.10 -7.95 7.10
C SER A 189 14.17 -7.79 8.61
N ALA A 190 14.40 -8.88 9.34
CA ALA A 190 14.43 -8.85 10.80
C ALA A 190 15.52 -7.87 11.29
N ARG A 191 16.69 -7.84 10.64
CA ARG A 191 17.79 -6.94 10.99
C ARG A 191 17.45 -5.46 10.74
N LEU A 192 16.89 -5.13 9.57
CA LEU A 192 16.45 -3.75 9.29
C LEU A 192 15.38 -3.31 10.28
N PHE A 193 14.44 -4.20 10.59
CA PHE A 193 13.37 -3.92 11.54
C PHE A 193 13.93 -3.62 12.93
N MET A 194 14.80 -4.48 13.47
CA MET A 194 15.43 -4.25 14.78
C MET A 194 16.23 -2.94 14.83
N ASN A 195 16.97 -2.61 13.76
CA ASN A 195 17.69 -1.35 13.67
C ASN A 195 16.75 -0.15 13.68
N LEU A 196 15.61 -0.23 12.97
CA LEU A 196 14.59 0.81 12.95
C LEU A 196 14.01 1.03 14.34
N LEU A 197 13.64 -0.05 15.05
CA LEU A 197 13.12 0.02 16.42
C LEU A 197 14.11 0.72 17.35
N LYS A 198 15.39 0.35 17.28
CA LYS A 198 16.45 0.94 18.10
C LYS A 198 16.68 2.42 17.79
N ALA A 199 16.53 2.84 16.54
CA ALA A 199 16.87 4.19 16.10
C ALA A 199 15.74 5.22 16.23
N ASN A 200 14.49 4.78 16.37
CA ASN A 200 13.32 5.67 16.22
C ASN A 200 12.37 5.72 17.42
N GLU A 201 12.74 5.17 18.58
CA GLU A 201 11.89 5.20 19.80
C GLU A 201 10.42 4.85 19.50
N VAL A 202 10.23 3.76 18.77
CA VAL A 202 8.92 3.34 18.28
C VAL A 202 7.94 3.14 19.44
N SER A 203 6.77 3.76 19.35
CA SER A 203 5.74 3.69 20.40
C SER A 203 4.69 2.61 20.13
N LEU A 204 4.39 2.31 18.87
CA LEU A 204 3.34 1.37 18.48
C LEU A 204 3.81 0.36 17.44
N LEU A 205 3.48 -0.92 17.66
CA LEU A 205 3.90 -2.03 16.80
C LEU A 205 2.73 -2.87 16.32
N TYR A 206 2.61 -2.98 15.00
CA TYR A 206 1.64 -3.84 14.32
C TYR A 206 2.39 -4.92 13.55
N ILE A 207 2.34 -6.14 14.07
CA ILE A 207 3.01 -7.29 13.47
C ILE A 207 2.02 -8.41 13.15
N VAL A 208 2.44 -9.35 12.33
CA VAL A 208 1.74 -10.60 12.04
C VAL A 208 2.58 -11.79 12.53
N PRO A 209 1.98 -12.97 12.80
CA PRO A 209 2.71 -14.11 13.36
C PRO A 209 4.00 -14.48 12.60
N PRO A 210 4.04 -14.47 11.24
CA PRO A 210 5.29 -14.74 10.51
C PRO A 210 6.41 -13.72 10.79
N ILE A 211 6.06 -12.45 11.02
CA ILE A 211 7.05 -11.43 11.40
C ILE A 211 7.59 -11.70 12.80
N GLY A 212 6.70 -12.01 13.75
CA GLY A 212 7.08 -12.42 15.10
C GLY A 212 8.06 -13.59 15.11
N LYS A 213 7.77 -14.64 14.32
CA LYS A 213 8.66 -15.80 14.16
C LYS A 213 10.04 -15.42 13.63
N LYS A 214 10.14 -14.57 12.61
CA LYS A 214 11.44 -14.12 12.07
C LYS A 214 12.26 -13.31 13.07
N ILE A 215 11.59 -12.54 13.93
CA ILE A 215 12.25 -11.79 15.00
C ILE A 215 12.77 -12.76 16.06
N GLU A 216 11.98 -13.75 16.47
CA GLU A 216 12.37 -14.81 17.40
C GLU A 216 13.58 -15.60 16.88
N GLU A 217 13.56 -16.03 15.61
CA GLU A 217 14.68 -16.71 14.95
C GLU A 217 15.97 -15.87 14.98
N LEU A 218 15.86 -14.56 14.75
CA LEU A 218 16.99 -13.65 14.84
C LEU A 218 17.54 -13.59 16.27
N PHE A 219 16.70 -13.47 17.30
CA PHE A 219 17.14 -13.47 18.69
C PHE A 219 17.84 -14.78 19.07
N ASN A 220 17.28 -15.93 18.71
CA ASN A 220 17.86 -17.24 19.00
C ASN A 220 19.21 -17.44 18.31
N SER A 221 19.43 -16.85 17.14
CA SER A 221 20.73 -16.90 16.46
C SER A 221 21.85 -16.18 17.21
N PHE A 222 21.53 -15.18 18.05
CA PHE A 222 22.52 -14.51 18.90
C PHE A 222 22.85 -15.30 20.17
N TYR A 223 21.90 -16.06 20.71
CA TYR A 223 22.12 -16.92 21.89
C TYR A 223 22.93 -18.18 21.58
N LEU A 224 22.96 -18.65 20.32
CA LEU A 224 23.78 -19.79 19.90
C LEU A 224 25.27 -19.45 19.68
N ILE A 225 25.64 -18.17 19.79
CA ILE A 225 27.02 -17.68 19.57
C ILE A 225 27.73 -17.32 20.90
N ILE A 226 27.03 -17.44 22.04
CA ILE A 226 27.55 -17.22 23.40
C ILE A 226 27.59 -18.55 24.14
#